data_AF-U1PLQ1-F1
#
_entry.id   AF-U1PLQ1-F1
#
_cell.length_a   1.000
_cell.length_b   1.000
_cell.length_c   1.000
_cell.angle_alpha   90.00
_cell.angle_beta   90.00
_cell.angle_gamma   90.00
#
_symmetry.space_group_name_H-M   'P 1'
#
loop_
_entity.id
_entity.type
_entity.pdbx_description
1 polymer ?
#
loop_
_entity_poly.entity_id
_entity_poly.type
_entity_poly.pdbx_seq_one_letter_code
_entity_poly.pdbx_strand_id
1 'polypeptide(L)'
;MIRGYLLPNIENGLTILSKQYAMLGAVIITSGLFALLHLSNPNVSFFTTLNTFLAGVWFTAAYIFTQRLGLAVGIHLGVFS
;
A
#
# COMPACT_ATOMS: atom_id res chain seq x y z
N MET A 1 -13.48 -25.45 28.40
CA MET A 1 -12.06 -25.10 28.18
C MET A 1 -11.73 -24.93 26.69
N ILE A 2 -12.05 -25.90 25.83
CA ILE A 2 -11.76 -25.85 24.37
C ILE A 2 -12.36 -24.62 23.65
N ARG A 3 -13.63 -24.30 23.90
CA ARG A 3 -14.34 -23.21 23.20
C ARG A 3 -13.78 -21.81 23.49
N GLY A 4 -13.33 -21.57 24.73
CA GLY A 4 -12.79 -20.27 25.16
C GLY A 4 -11.38 -19.98 24.65
N TYR A 5 -10.65 -21.00 24.18
CA TYR A 5 -9.32 -20.85 23.58
C TYR A 5 -9.39 -20.87 22.04
N LEU A 6 -10.26 -21.71 21.46
CA LEU A 6 -10.40 -21.83 20.01
C LEU A 6 -11.10 -20.65 19.36
N LEU A 7 -12.24 -20.18 19.91
CA LEU A 7 -13.03 -19.11 19.29
C LEU A 7 -12.21 -17.82 19.13
N PRO A 8 -11.52 -17.31 20.17
CA PRO A 8 -10.75 -16.07 20.04
C PRO A 8 -9.56 -16.22 19.08
N ASN A 9 -8.90 -17.37 19.04
CA ASN A 9 -7.77 -17.58 18.13
C ASN A 9 -8.22 -17.63 16.66
N ILE A 10 -9.35 -18.27 16.37
CA ILE A 10 -9.94 -18.31 15.02
C ILE A 10 -10.41 -16.91 14.62
N GLU A 11 -11.12 -16.20 15.49
CA GLU A 11 -11.60 -14.83 15.24
C GLU A 11 -10.44 -13.85 14.98
N ASN A 12 -9.40 -13.90 15.79
CA ASN A 12 -8.20 -13.09 15.60
C ASN A 12 -7.49 -13.46 14.29
N GLY A 13 -7.36 -14.75 13.98
CA GLY A 13 -6.75 -15.23 12.73
C GLY A 13 -7.50 -14.71 11.50
N LEU A 14 -8.83 -14.83 11.49
CA LEU A 14 -9.69 -14.30 10.43
C LEU A 14 -9.59 -12.77 10.29
N THR A 15 -9.50 -12.07 11.42
CA THR A 15 -9.35 -10.60 11.45
C THR A 15 -7.99 -10.15 10.93
N ILE A 16 -6.91 -10.87 11.23
CA ILE A 16 -5.58 -10.58 10.69
C ILE A 16 -5.60 -10.77 9.17
N LEU A 17 -6.19 -11.87 8.70
CA LEU A 17 -6.31 -12.16 7.28
C LEU A 17 -7.13 -11.09 6.54
N SER A 18 -8.27 -10.69 7.09
CA SER A 18 -9.11 -9.64 6.50
C SER A 18 -8.40 -8.29 6.44
N LYS A 19 -7.63 -7.93 7.47
CA LYS A 19 -6.79 -6.72 7.48
C LYS A 19 -5.71 -6.76 6.39
N GLN A 20 -5.05 -7.89 6.18
CA GLN A 20 -4.05 -8.04 5.12
C GLN A 20 -4.66 -7.84 3.73
N TYR A 21 -5.82 -8.45 3.46
CA TYR A 21 -6.50 -8.25 2.17
C TYR A 21 -7.01 -6.82 1.99
N ALA A 22 -7.56 -6.20 3.04
CA ALA A 22 -7.97 -4.80 2.99
C ALA A 22 -6.80 -3.87 2.68
N MET A 23 -5.63 -4.12 3.28
CA MET A 23 -4.41 -3.37 3.03
C MET A 23 -3.92 -3.55 1.59
N LEU A 24 -3.87 -4.78 1.07
CA LEU A 24 -3.49 -5.04 -0.32
C LEU A 24 -4.44 -4.34 -1.31
N GLY A 25 -5.75 -4.40 -1.04
CA GLY A 25 -6.76 -3.69 -1.82
C GLY A 25 -6.52 -2.18 -1.81
N ALA A 26 -6.27 -1.59 -0.63
CA ALA A 26 -5.98 -0.17 -0.51
C ALA A 26 -4.72 0.25 -1.28
N VAL A 27 -3.64 -0.53 -1.21
CA VAL A 27 -2.39 -0.29 -1.97
C VAL A 27 -2.66 -0.29 -3.47
N ILE A 28 -3.34 -1.31 -3.99
CA ILE A 28 -3.60 -1.45 -5.42
C ILE A 28 -4.50 -0.31 -5.92
N ILE A 29 -5.58 0.01 -5.20
CA ILE A 29 -6.53 1.06 -5.58
C ILE A 29 -5.83 2.42 -5.60
N THR A 30 -5.12 2.77 -4.53
CA THR A 30 -4.46 4.08 -4.43
C THR A 30 -3.33 4.24 -5.43
N SER A 31 -2.53 3.19 -5.66
CA SER A 31 -1.46 3.19 -6.67
C SER A 31 -2.03 3.28 -8.09
N GLY A 32 -3.15 2.60 -8.36
CA GLY A 32 -3.87 2.66 -9.63
C GLY A 32 -4.43 4.05 -9.89
N LEU A 33 -5.12 4.65 -8.92
CA LEU A 33 -5.62 6.02 -9.02
C LEU A 33 -4.49 7.03 -9.27
N PHE A 34 -3.36 6.87 -8.56
CA PHE A 34 -2.18 7.70 -8.76
C PHE A 34 -1.63 7.59 -10.19
N ALA A 35 -1.49 6.36 -10.72
CA ALA A 35 -1.05 6.14 -12.09
C ALA A 35 -2.03 6.71 -13.13
N LEU A 36 -3.35 6.59 -12.90
CA LEU A 36 -4.38 7.15 -13.78
C LEU A 36 -4.33 8.68 -13.84
N LEU A 37 -4.13 9.36 -12.72
CA LEU A 37 -3.96 10.83 -12.69
C LEU A 37 -2.76 11.28 -13.53
N HIS A 38 -1.72 10.46 -13.60
CA HIS A 38 -0.50 10.72 -14.37
C HIS A 38 -0.63 10.41 -15.87
N LEU A 39 -1.75 9.82 -16.34
CA LEU A 39 -1.99 9.60 -17.76
C LEU A 39 -2.19 10.92 -18.55
N SER A 40 -2.46 12.01 -17.84
CA SER A 40 -2.56 13.36 -18.42
C SER A 40 -1.21 13.95 -18.84
N ASN A 41 -0.08 13.31 -18.48
CA ASN A 41 1.24 13.80 -18.81
C ASN A 41 1.57 13.62 -20.30
N PRO A 42 2.15 14.64 -20.96
CA PRO A 42 2.69 14.48 -22.31
C PRO A 42 3.83 13.44 -22.28
N ASN A 43 3.85 12.53 -23.25
CA ASN A 43 4.76 11.36 -23.36
C ASN A 43 4.41 10.13 -22.50
N VAL A 44 3.15 9.99 -22.07
CA VAL A 44 2.68 8.76 -21.43
C VAL A 44 2.80 7.56 -22.39
N SER A 45 3.55 6.56 -21.95
CA SER A 45 3.67 5.22 -22.52
C SER A 45 3.29 4.16 -21.48
N PHE A 46 3.06 2.92 -21.92
CA PHE A 46 2.81 1.78 -21.02
C PHE A 46 3.89 1.64 -19.94
N PHE A 47 5.16 1.80 -20.30
CA PHE A 47 6.28 1.70 -19.37
C PHE A 47 6.26 2.78 -18.29
N THR A 48 5.96 4.04 -18.66
CA THR A 48 5.83 5.14 -17.69
C THR A 48 4.64 4.97 -16.76
N THR A 49 3.50 4.47 -17.26
CA THR A 49 2.33 4.18 -16.42
C THR A 49 2.61 3.06 -15.44
N LEU A 50 3.24 1.96 -15.89
CA LEU A 50 3.65 0.86 -15.04
C LEU A 50 4.64 1.31 -13.95
N ASN A 51 5.63 2.11 -14.32
CA ASN A 51 6.62 2.61 -13.37
C ASN A 51 5.98 3.54 -12.31
N THR A 52 5.01 4.37 -12.71
CA THR A 52 4.26 5.24 -11.79
C THR A 52 3.40 4.44 -10.82
N PHE A 53 2.75 3.38 -11.31
CA PHE A 53 2.01 2.44 -10.46
C PHE A 53 2.93 1.75 -9.44
N LEU A 54 4.09 1.23 -9.88
CA LEU A 54 5.06 0.59 -9.01
C LEU A 54 5.64 1.55 -7.96
N ALA A 55 5.88 2.80 -8.32
CA ALA A 55 6.27 3.85 -7.38
C ALA A 55 5.19 4.08 -6.31
N GLY A 56 3.91 4.13 -6.70
CA GLY A 56 2.78 4.22 -5.76
C GLY A 56 2.73 3.05 -4.78
N VAL A 57 2.97 1.82 -5.27
CA VAL A 57 3.05 0.62 -4.42
C VAL A 57 4.21 0.74 -3.43
N TRP A 58 5.38 1.18 -3.89
CA TRP A 58 6.57 1.36 -3.05
C TRP A 58 6.35 2.38 -1.93
N PHE A 59 5.74 3.54 -2.23
CA PHE A 59 5.44 4.55 -1.22
C PHE A 59 4.42 4.06 -0.19
N THR A 60 3.39 3.33 -0.65
CA THR A 60 2.39 2.79 0.26
C THR A 60 3.00 1.69 1.14
N ALA A 61 3.87 0.83 0.60
CA ALA A 61 4.62 -0.14 1.39
C ALA A 61 5.50 0.56 2.44
N ALA A 62 6.26 1.59 2.05
CA ALA A 62 7.07 2.37 2.99
C ALA A 62 6.24 2.99 4.12
N TYR A 63 5.04 3.51 3.81
CA TYR A 63 4.11 4.01 4.82
C TYR A 63 3.62 2.91 5.77
N ILE A 64 3.25 1.74 5.23
CA ILE A 64 2.74 0.61 6.00
C ILE A 64 3.78 0.10 7.00
N PHE A 65 5.02 -0.08 6.55
CA PHE A 65 6.12 -0.58 7.39
C PHE A 65 6.54 0.40 8.48
N THR A 66 6.32 1.70 8.27
CA THR A 66 6.82 2.71 9.20
C THR A 66 5.75 3.43 9.98
N GLN A 67 4.47 3.27 9.59
CA GLN A 67 3.32 4.00 10.13
C GLN A 67 3.58 5.52 10.20
N ARG A 68 4.49 6.01 9.37
CA ARG A 68 5.04 7.35 9.40
C ARG A 68 4.91 7.92 7.99
N LEU A 69 3.91 8.79 7.83
CA LEU A 69 3.70 9.58 6.60
C LEU A 69 5.01 10.28 6.18
N GLY A 70 5.81 10.72 7.16
CA GLY A 70 7.08 11.41 6.95
C GLY A 70 8.20 10.60 6.26
N LEU A 71 8.26 9.26 6.40
CA LEU A 71 9.27 8.47 5.67
C LEU A 71 8.88 8.30 4.20
N ALA A 72 7.60 8.04 3.93
CA ALA A 72 7.08 7.99 2.56
C ALA A 72 7.30 9.33 1.83
N VAL A 73 7.10 10.45 2.53
CA VAL A 73 7.39 11.81 2.03
C VAL A 73 8.90 12.07 1.88
N GLY A 74 9.73 11.64 2.84
CA GLY A 74 11.19 11.82 2.79
C GLY A 74 11.85 11.09 1.62
N ILE A 75 11.40 9.87 1.31
CA ILE A 75 11.83 9.12 0.11
C ILE A 75 11.32 9.81 -1.16
N HIS A 76 10.13 10.41 -1.14
CA HIS A 76 9.57 11.14 -2.28
C HIS A 76 10.30 12.45 -2.59
N LEU A 77 10.81 13.14 -1.56
CA LEU A 77 11.48 14.44 -1.70
C LEU A 77 13.01 14.34 -1.84
N GLY A 78 13.62 13.16 -1.69
CA GLY A 78 15.08 13.02 -1.72
C GLY A 78 15.78 13.72 -0.54
N VAL A 79 15.09 13.92 0.58
CA VAL A 79 15.63 14.63 1.75
C VAL A 79 16.32 13.63 2.68
N PHE A 80 17.50 13.21 2.25
CA PHE A 80 18.62 12.85 3.13
C PHE A 80 19.86 13.57 2.57
N SER A 81 19.92 14.89 2.76
CA SER A 81 21.10 15.72 2.53
C SER A 81 21.08 16.91 3.46
#